data_AF-A0A8I6RKC7-F1
#
_entry.id   AF-A0A8I6RKC7-F1
#
_cell.length_a   1.000
_cell.length_b   1.000
_cell.length_c   1.000
_cell.angle_alpha   90.00
_cell.angle_beta   90.00
_cell.angle_gamma   90.00
#
_symmetry.space_group_name_H-M   'P 1'
#
loop_
_entity.id
_entity.type
_entity.pdbx_description
1 polymer ?
#
loop_
_entity_poly.entity_id
_entity_poly.type
_entity_poly.pdbx_seq_one_letter_code
_entity_poly.pdbx_strand_id
1 'polypeptide(L)'
;MSGENLQIVGHGKGNLAVEQLEDGDGAALEEVDDSPLPACIAVDGPAAKIQNAKFNKSVVQIGDVFVFNKFTSEDSEKDKQFVPDAINKLDRLNTELNNTVIINTKEPLKENEKLIKLLKYTILKYTIITVFTVAMITGLIFGAVIWYSHAYDNINTNDEHINSNATFRLVTRQQWGAIKANGPPQVLAINPPAMVIIGHTAGNPCTTFHSCSEEVRSIQADHLSRDFDDIGYNFLVGGDGNVYIGRGWGLEGAHTRFYNNRSIGIAFIGNFVNIKPPKKQVNAGRDLIEAGHAAGKIAQFYKVYGQKQLQHTLSPGEMLMEEIRKWPNWESFERNKNS
;
A
#
# COMPACT_ATOMS: atom_id res chain seq x y z
N MET A 1 11.63 20.98 -57.88
CA MET A 1 10.40 21.79 -57.70
C MET A 1 9.29 20.84 -57.29
N SER A 2 8.73 21.14 -56.13
CA SER A 2 7.89 20.30 -55.27
C SER A 2 6.58 19.79 -55.90
N GLY A 3 6.12 18.65 -55.41
CA GLY A 3 4.78 18.10 -55.67
C GLY A 3 4.66 16.72 -55.05
N GLU A 4 4.45 16.68 -53.73
CA GLU A 4 4.32 15.48 -52.90
C GLU A 4 3.09 14.63 -53.23
N ASN A 5 3.23 13.33 -53.04
CA ASN A 5 2.16 12.34 -53.00
C ASN A 5 1.41 12.43 -51.66
N LEU A 6 0.08 12.51 -51.69
CA LEU A 6 -0.76 12.34 -50.50
C LEU A 6 -1.37 10.93 -50.50
N GLN A 7 -0.90 10.09 -49.58
CA GLN A 7 -1.48 8.79 -49.25
C GLN A 7 -2.35 9.00 -47.99
N ILE A 8 -3.67 8.84 -48.09
CA ILE A 8 -4.55 8.80 -46.91
C ILE A 8 -5.04 7.36 -46.72
N VAL A 9 -4.45 6.71 -45.73
CA VAL A 9 -4.97 5.53 -45.03
C VAL A 9 -5.76 6.04 -43.83
N GLY A 10 -6.99 5.57 -43.62
CA GLY A 10 -7.79 6.02 -42.48
C GLY A 10 -9.13 5.29 -42.32
N HIS A 11 -9.09 4.18 -41.59
CA HIS A 11 -10.22 3.61 -40.87
C HIS A 11 -10.76 4.59 -39.80
N GLY A 12 -12.05 4.48 -39.49
CA GLY A 12 -12.56 4.78 -38.15
C GLY A 12 -13.07 6.20 -37.91
N LYS A 13 -14.19 6.26 -37.19
CA LYS A 13 -14.97 7.44 -36.82
C LYS A 13 -14.12 8.53 -36.15
N GLY A 14 -14.14 9.75 -36.70
CA GLY A 14 -13.64 10.95 -36.03
C GLY A 14 -13.63 12.16 -36.97
N ASN A 15 -14.04 13.33 -36.47
CA ASN A 15 -14.17 14.59 -37.21
C ASN A 15 -12.83 15.03 -37.85
N LEU A 16 -12.88 15.49 -39.11
CA LEU A 16 -11.77 16.16 -39.79
C LEU A 16 -11.69 17.63 -39.34
N ALA A 17 -10.66 17.96 -38.57
CA ALA A 17 -10.14 19.31 -38.40
C ALA A 17 -8.77 19.37 -39.09
N VAL A 18 -8.50 20.47 -39.80
CA VAL A 18 -7.30 20.70 -40.60
C VAL A 18 -6.30 21.51 -39.76
N GLU A 19 -5.10 20.98 -39.51
CA GLU A 19 -4.00 21.72 -38.92
C GLU A 19 -2.66 21.27 -39.57
N GLN A 20 -1.87 22.24 -40.05
CA GLN A 20 -0.58 22.07 -40.72
C GLN A 20 0.56 21.99 -39.69
N LEU A 21 1.53 21.09 -39.84
CA LEU A 21 2.92 21.29 -39.35
C LEU A 21 3.94 20.43 -40.11
N GLU A 22 5.17 20.94 -40.10
CA GLU A 22 6.35 20.73 -40.96
C GLU A 22 7.28 19.55 -40.59
N ASP A 23 8.01 19.07 -41.61
CA ASP A 23 9.35 18.47 -41.71
C ASP A 23 10.00 17.68 -40.56
N GLY A 24 10.54 16.49 -40.92
CA GLY A 24 11.78 15.97 -40.29
C GLY A 24 11.94 14.45 -40.18
N ASP A 25 12.66 13.87 -41.16
CA ASP A 25 13.61 12.75 -41.08
C ASP A 25 13.26 11.36 -40.49
N GLY A 26 13.52 10.32 -41.31
CA GLY A 26 14.50 9.30 -40.91
C GLY A 26 14.05 7.85 -40.68
N ALA A 27 13.87 7.11 -41.78
CA ALA A 27 14.40 5.74 -42.04
C ALA A 27 14.04 4.49 -41.19
N ALA A 28 13.84 3.41 -41.96
CA ALA A 28 14.10 1.97 -41.72
C ALA A 28 13.01 1.16 -40.99
N LEU A 29 12.70 -0.10 -41.31
CA LEU A 29 12.75 -1.02 -42.47
C LEU A 29 12.15 -2.33 -41.92
N GLU A 30 11.29 -3.01 -42.70
CA GLU A 30 10.99 -4.48 -42.69
C GLU A 30 10.40 -5.09 -41.38
N GLU A 31 9.53 -6.11 -41.35
CA GLU A 31 9.12 -7.16 -42.30
C GLU A 31 7.85 -7.88 -41.73
N VAL A 32 7.28 -8.82 -42.51
CA VAL A 32 6.34 -9.92 -42.17
C VAL A 32 4.82 -9.60 -42.15
N ASP A 33 3.90 -10.45 -42.61
CA ASP A 33 3.67 -11.34 -43.77
C ASP A 33 2.25 -11.94 -43.55
N ASP A 34 1.60 -12.28 -44.65
CA ASP A 34 0.56 -13.31 -44.86
C ASP A 34 -0.94 -13.12 -44.50
N SER A 35 -1.66 -12.59 -45.52
CA SER A 35 -2.89 -13.11 -46.21
C SER A 35 -4.26 -13.27 -45.50
N PRO A 36 -5.44 -13.38 -46.22
CA PRO A 36 -5.82 -13.02 -47.60
C PRO A 36 -7.08 -12.10 -47.75
N LEU A 37 -7.24 -11.51 -48.96
CA LEU A 37 -8.34 -10.67 -49.50
C LEU A 37 -9.67 -11.44 -49.79
N PRO A 38 -10.81 -10.73 -49.97
CA PRO A 38 -11.89 -11.16 -50.88
C PRO A 38 -11.99 -10.32 -52.17
N ALA A 39 -12.63 -10.92 -53.18
CA ALA A 39 -12.41 -10.74 -54.61
C ALA A 39 -13.08 -9.53 -55.29
N CYS A 40 -12.44 -9.05 -56.37
CA CYS A 40 -13.01 -8.16 -57.38
C CYS A 40 -13.71 -8.95 -58.49
N ILE A 41 -14.77 -8.38 -59.08
CA ILE A 41 -15.28 -8.77 -60.41
C ILE A 41 -14.99 -7.61 -61.37
N ALA A 42 -14.16 -7.87 -62.38
CA ALA A 42 -13.88 -6.97 -63.49
C ALA A 42 -14.58 -7.46 -64.77
N VAL A 43 -15.00 -6.54 -65.64
CA VAL A 43 -15.46 -6.84 -67.00
C VAL A 43 -14.71 -5.90 -67.95
N ASP A 44 -13.90 -6.46 -68.85
CA ASP A 44 -13.09 -5.71 -69.84
C ASP A 44 -13.82 -5.54 -71.18
N GLY A 45 -13.55 -4.40 -71.85
CA GLY A 45 -13.92 -4.09 -73.24
C GLY A 45 -12.95 -3.07 -73.88
N PRO A 46 -12.80 -3.06 -75.22
CA PRO A 46 -11.57 -2.66 -75.89
C PRO A 46 -11.31 -1.15 -75.98
N ALA A 47 -10.01 -0.83 -76.07
CA ALA A 47 -9.43 0.51 -76.09
C ALA A 47 -9.91 1.42 -77.23
N ALA A 48 -10.23 2.67 -76.90
CA ALA A 48 -10.19 3.80 -77.83
C ALA A 48 -9.63 5.05 -77.12
N LYS A 49 -8.43 5.48 -77.53
CA LYS A 49 -7.86 6.78 -77.18
C LYS A 49 -8.73 7.87 -77.81
N ILE A 50 -9.38 8.69 -76.99
CA ILE A 50 -9.86 10.02 -77.41
C ILE A 50 -9.40 11.03 -76.35
N GLN A 51 -8.59 11.96 -76.84
CA GLN A 51 -8.01 13.08 -76.12
C GLN A 51 -9.10 14.05 -75.62
N ASN A 52 -8.84 14.64 -74.45
CA ASN A 52 -9.34 15.92 -73.99
C ASN A 52 -10.83 16.22 -74.23
N ALA A 53 -11.69 15.73 -73.35
CA ALA A 53 -13.00 16.32 -73.10
C ALA A 53 -13.19 16.50 -71.59
N LYS A 54 -13.24 17.77 -71.16
CA LYS A 54 -13.63 18.15 -69.80
C LYS A 54 -15.10 17.77 -69.60
N PHE A 55 -15.34 16.74 -68.79
CA PHE A 55 -16.68 16.37 -68.35
C PHE A 55 -16.88 16.75 -66.89
N ASN A 56 -17.81 17.67 -66.66
CA ASN A 56 -18.29 18.02 -65.34
C ASN A 56 -19.32 16.95 -64.93
N LYS A 57 -18.93 15.99 -64.09
CA LYS A 57 -19.85 14.97 -63.54
C LYS A 57 -20.18 15.33 -62.09
N SER A 58 -21.38 15.85 -61.88
CA SER A 58 -22.00 15.82 -60.55
C SER A 58 -22.38 14.37 -60.25
N VAL A 59 -21.62 13.71 -59.40
CA VAL A 59 -21.95 12.38 -58.88
C VAL A 59 -22.93 12.59 -57.72
N VAL A 60 -24.12 12.02 -57.82
CA VAL A 60 -25.02 11.90 -56.66
C VAL A 60 -24.89 10.47 -56.15
N GLN A 61 -24.24 10.30 -55.01
CA GLN A 61 -24.13 9.02 -54.34
C GLN A 61 -25.42 8.73 -53.57
N ILE A 62 -26.03 7.56 -53.81
CA ILE A 62 -27.10 7.03 -52.96
C ILE A 62 -26.70 5.59 -52.58
N GLY A 63 -26.01 5.45 -51.46
CA GLY A 63 -25.47 4.16 -51.00
C GLY A 63 -24.36 3.61 -51.91
N ASP A 64 -24.38 2.30 -52.17
CA ASP A 64 -23.28 1.55 -52.79
C ASP A 64 -23.47 1.24 -54.30
N VAL A 65 -24.44 1.89 -54.97
CA VAL A 65 -24.73 1.67 -56.41
C VAL A 65 -24.57 2.97 -57.20
N PHE A 66 -23.82 2.93 -58.31
CA PHE A 66 -23.65 4.07 -59.21
C PHE A 66 -24.60 3.98 -60.42
N VAL A 67 -25.51 4.96 -60.56
CA VAL A 67 -26.39 5.08 -61.74
C VAL A 67 -25.84 6.14 -62.68
N PHE A 68 -25.52 5.75 -63.92
CA PHE A 68 -25.08 6.68 -64.96
C PHE A 68 -26.28 7.16 -65.77
N ASN A 69 -26.59 8.45 -65.70
CA ASN A 69 -27.56 9.04 -66.62
C ASN A 69 -26.81 9.79 -67.74
N LYS A 70 -27.01 9.40 -68.99
CA LYS A 70 -26.52 10.13 -70.16
C LYS A 70 -27.59 10.06 -71.24
N PHE A 71 -28.22 11.19 -71.58
CA PHE A 71 -28.66 11.43 -72.95
C PHE A 71 -28.74 12.93 -73.21
N THR A 72 -27.91 13.41 -74.15
CA THR A 72 -28.15 14.62 -74.93
C THR A 72 -27.67 14.34 -76.35
N SER A 73 -28.58 14.39 -77.32
CA SER A 73 -28.55 15.23 -78.53
C SER A 73 -29.18 14.53 -79.74
N GLU A 74 -30.18 15.22 -80.28
CA GLU A 74 -30.48 15.43 -81.71
C GLU A 74 -30.82 14.24 -82.63
N ASP A 75 -32.03 14.37 -83.19
CA ASP A 75 -32.52 13.86 -84.46
C ASP A 75 -32.84 12.35 -84.62
N SER A 76 -34.03 11.94 -84.15
CA SER A 76 -35.08 11.37 -85.04
C SER A 76 -36.37 11.07 -84.27
N GLU A 77 -37.51 11.24 -84.93
CA GLU A 77 -38.85 11.38 -84.36
C GLU A 77 -39.56 10.05 -84.01
N LYS A 78 -38.85 8.98 -83.60
CA LYS A 78 -39.45 7.63 -83.43
C LYS A 78 -39.43 6.98 -82.04
N ASP A 79 -38.86 7.60 -81.01
CA ASP A 79 -38.72 6.95 -79.68
C ASP A 79 -39.68 7.44 -78.58
N LYS A 80 -40.81 8.07 -78.94
CA LYS A 80 -41.75 8.68 -77.97
C LYS A 80 -42.68 7.71 -77.21
N GLN A 81 -42.56 6.39 -77.37
CA GLN A 81 -43.45 5.42 -76.70
C GLN A 81 -42.74 4.52 -75.65
N PHE A 82 -41.41 4.37 -75.67
CA PHE A 82 -40.70 3.40 -74.82
C PHE A 82 -40.16 3.97 -73.50
N VAL A 83 -40.11 5.30 -73.38
CA VAL A 83 -39.56 6.02 -72.22
C VAL A 83 -40.45 5.96 -70.96
N PRO A 84 -41.80 6.04 -71.03
CA PRO A 84 -42.62 6.07 -69.82
C PRO A 84 -42.63 4.73 -69.04
N ASP A 85 -42.59 3.59 -69.73
CA ASP A 85 -42.66 2.27 -69.10
C ASP A 85 -41.36 1.90 -68.36
N ALA A 86 -40.21 2.26 -68.91
CA ALA A 86 -38.92 2.06 -68.26
C ALA A 86 -38.78 2.93 -66.99
N ILE A 87 -39.26 4.19 -67.04
CA ILE A 87 -39.27 5.10 -65.90
C ILE A 87 -40.20 4.58 -64.79
N ASN A 88 -41.41 4.16 -65.13
CA ASN A 88 -42.36 3.61 -64.15
C ASN A 88 -41.86 2.32 -63.49
N LYS A 89 -41.12 1.48 -64.23
CA LYS A 89 -40.53 0.25 -63.69
C LYS A 89 -39.34 0.54 -62.78
N LEU A 90 -38.51 1.53 -63.13
CA LEU A 90 -37.42 2.02 -62.27
C LEU A 90 -37.96 2.63 -60.97
N ASP A 91 -39.04 3.38 -61.04
CA ASP A 91 -39.62 4.04 -59.85
C ASP A 91 -40.23 3.03 -58.87
N ARG A 92 -40.86 1.96 -59.40
CA ARG A 92 -41.32 0.82 -58.59
C ARG A 92 -40.16 0.07 -57.95
N LEU A 93 -39.11 -0.25 -58.70
CA LEU A 93 -37.92 -0.92 -58.19
C LEU A 93 -37.21 -0.07 -57.13
N ASN A 94 -37.13 1.25 -57.33
CA ASN A 94 -36.54 2.18 -56.36
C ASN A 94 -37.38 2.27 -55.08
N THR A 95 -38.71 2.22 -55.21
CA THR A 95 -39.63 2.22 -54.05
C THR A 95 -39.55 0.91 -53.26
N GLU A 96 -39.49 -0.24 -53.94
CA GLU A 96 -39.32 -1.56 -53.30
C GLU A 96 -37.94 -1.70 -52.66
N LEU A 97 -36.87 -1.24 -53.32
CA LEU A 97 -35.51 -1.26 -52.78
C LEU A 97 -35.40 -0.34 -51.55
N ASN A 98 -35.93 0.88 -51.62
CA ASN A 98 -35.95 1.81 -50.48
C ASN A 98 -36.72 1.23 -49.29
N ASN A 99 -37.89 0.62 -49.52
CA ASN A 99 -38.66 0.00 -48.45
C ASN A 99 -37.92 -1.20 -47.83
N THR A 100 -37.29 -2.05 -48.65
CA THR A 100 -36.56 -3.24 -48.17
C THR A 100 -35.29 -2.87 -47.39
N VAL A 101 -34.53 -1.88 -47.87
CA VAL A 101 -33.33 -1.35 -47.19
C VAL A 101 -33.70 -0.65 -45.87
N ILE A 102 -34.80 0.11 -45.83
CA ILE A 102 -35.28 0.77 -44.60
C ILE A 102 -35.76 -0.26 -43.55
N ILE A 103 -36.36 -1.37 -43.97
CA ILE A 103 -36.79 -2.44 -43.06
C ILE A 103 -35.56 -3.16 -42.48
N ASN A 104 -34.58 -3.51 -43.31
CA ASN A 104 -33.36 -4.22 -42.86
C ASN A 104 -32.43 -3.35 -41.98
N THR A 105 -32.47 -2.03 -42.11
CA THR A 105 -31.62 -1.13 -41.31
C THR A 105 -32.21 -0.75 -39.95
N LYS A 106 -33.55 -0.79 -39.78
CA LYS A 106 -34.22 -0.31 -38.55
C LYS A 106 -34.21 -1.31 -37.39
N GLU A 107 -34.25 -2.61 -37.66
CA GLU A 107 -34.20 -3.66 -36.62
C GLU A 107 -32.84 -3.76 -35.90
N PRO A 108 -31.67 -3.81 -36.57
CA PRO A 108 -30.39 -3.97 -35.89
C PRO A 108 -29.96 -2.74 -35.07
N LEU A 109 -30.55 -1.56 -35.26
CA LEU A 109 -30.22 -0.34 -34.49
C LEU A 109 -30.90 -0.29 -33.11
N LYS A 110 -32.12 -0.80 -32.96
CA LYS A 110 -32.88 -0.73 -31.69
C LYS A 110 -32.39 -1.72 -30.64
N GLU A 111 -31.92 -2.89 -31.04
CA GLU A 111 -31.39 -3.91 -30.12
C GLU A 111 -30.04 -3.47 -29.53
N ASN A 112 -29.22 -2.81 -30.34
CA ASN A 112 -27.95 -2.22 -29.94
C ASN A 112 -28.12 -1.07 -28.92
N GLU A 113 -29.17 -0.26 -28.99
CA GLU A 113 -29.40 0.80 -28.00
C GLU A 113 -29.72 0.25 -26.59
N LYS A 114 -30.52 -0.82 -26.52
CA LYS A 114 -30.82 -1.48 -25.23
C LYS A 114 -29.55 -2.13 -24.66
N LEU A 115 -28.77 -2.80 -25.49
CA LEU A 115 -27.53 -3.44 -25.08
C LEU A 115 -26.49 -2.40 -24.60
N ILE A 116 -26.35 -1.28 -25.31
CA ILE A 116 -25.46 -0.17 -24.90
C ILE A 116 -25.92 0.45 -23.58
N LYS A 117 -27.22 0.63 -23.37
CA LYS A 117 -27.76 1.12 -22.09
C LYS A 117 -27.48 0.13 -20.95
N LEU A 118 -27.67 -1.17 -21.19
CA LEU A 118 -27.38 -2.21 -20.22
C LEU A 118 -25.89 -2.29 -19.88
N LEU A 119 -25.02 -2.18 -20.89
CA LEU A 119 -23.56 -2.19 -20.73
C LEU A 119 -23.10 -0.97 -19.92
N LYS A 120 -23.59 0.24 -20.24
CA LYS A 120 -23.29 1.47 -19.49
C LYS A 120 -23.75 1.37 -18.05
N TYR A 121 -24.95 0.84 -17.81
CA TYR A 121 -25.46 0.61 -16.46
C TYR A 121 -24.60 -0.40 -15.70
N THR A 122 -24.17 -1.47 -16.37
CA THR A 122 -23.32 -2.52 -15.78
C THR A 122 -21.95 -1.97 -15.41
N ILE A 123 -21.30 -1.24 -16.30
CA ILE A 123 -20.01 -0.58 -16.05
C ILE A 123 -20.16 0.42 -14.91
N LEU A 124 -21.16 1.31 -14.96
CA LEU A 124 -21.38 2.31 -13.92
C LEU A 124 -21.63 1.66 -12.54
N LYS A 125 -22.44 0.60 -12.50
CA LYS A 125 -22.71 -0.16 -11.27
C LYS A 125 -21.43 -0.73 -10.68
N TYR A 126 -20.59 -1.39 -11.49
CA TYR A 126 -19.34 -1.95 -10.99
C TYR A 126 -18.31 -0.89 -10.62
N THR A 127 -18.23 0.24 -11.36
CA THR A 127 -17.36 1.37 -10.99
C THR A 127 -17.75 1.98 -9.65
N ILE A 128 -19.04 2.12 -9.37
CA ILE A 128 -19.52 2.61 -8.07
C ILE A 128 -19.15 1.62 -6.96
N ILE A 129 -19.41 0.32 -7.18
CA ILE A 129 -19.07 -0.72 -6.20
C ILE A 129 -17.57 -0.72 -5.91
N THR A 130 -16.70 -0.67 -6.93
CA THR A 130 -15.25 -0.67 -6.72
C THR A 130 -14.78 0.55 -5.95
N VAL A 131 -15.24 1.75 -6.30
CA VAL A 131 -14.91 2.99 -5.55
C VAL A 131 -15.35 2.88 -4.09
N PHE A 132 -16.56 2.38 -3.82
CA PHE A 132 -17.05 2.16 -2.46
C PHE A 132 -16.20 1.15 -1.68
N THR A 133 -15.83 0.03 -2.29
CA THR A 133 -14.99 -0.99 -1.63
C THR A 133 -13.59 -0.46 -1.32
N VAL A 134 -12.98 0.29 -2.25
CA VAL A 134 -11.67 0.91 -2.02
C VAL A 134 -11.76 1.95 -0.90
N ALA A 135 -12.79 2.80 -0.90
CA ALA A 135 -13.01 3.79 0.16
C ALA A 135 -13.24 3.16 1.54
N MET A 136 -13.95 2.03 1.58
CA MET A 136 -14.17 1.29 2.82
C MET A 136 -12.87 0.65 3.34
N ILE A 137 -12.08 0.02 2.46
CA ILE A 137 -10.78 -0.57 2.82
C ILE A 137 -9.81 0.50 3.30
N THR A 138 -9.70 1.63 2.60
CA THR A 138 -8.83 2.73 3.02
C THR A 138 -9.29 3.34 4.34
N GLY A 139 -10.61 3.48 4.55
CA GLY A 139 -11.19 3.91 5.82
C GLY A 139 -10.87 2.96 6.97
N LEU A 140 -10.95 1.64 6.75
CA LEU A 140 -10.57 0.62 7.74
C LEU A 140 -9.08 0.68 8.09
N ILE A 141 -8.21 0.80 7.09
CA ILE A 141 -6.76 0.91 7.30
C ILE A 141 -6.44 2.19 8.07
N PHE A 142 -7.00 3.33 7.66
CA PHE A 142 -6.78 4.61 8.32
C PHE A 142 -7.31 4.60 9.76
N GLY A 143 -8.49 4.00 9.98
CA GLY A 143 -9.06 3.78 11.31
C GLY A 143 -8.16 2.90 12.19
N ALA A 144 -7.61 1.81 11.63
CA ALA A 144 -6.67 0.94 12.34
C ALA A 144 -5.35 1.65 12.69
N VAL A 145 -4.83 2.49 11.78
CA VAL A 145 -3.62 3.30 12.02
C VAL A 145 -3.87 4.34 13.12
N ILE A 146 -4.99 5.07 13.06
CA ILE A 146 -5.35 6.03 14.13
C ILE A 146 -5.54 5.31 15.46
N TRP A 147 -6.26 4.18 15.46
CA TRP A 147 -6.47 3.38 16.67
C TRP A 147 -5.14 2.88 17.25
N TYR A 148 -4.23 2.37 16.42
CA TYR A 148 -2.92 1.91 16.84
C TYR A 148 -2.07 3.04 17.41
N SER A 149 -2.03 4.20 16.75
CA SER A 149 -1.32 5.40 17.24
C SER A 149 -1.90 5.89 18.57
N HIS A 150 -3.22 5.98 18.71
CA HIS A 150 -3.86 6.41 19.95
C HIS A 150 -3.69 5.40 21.08
N ALA A 151 -3.72 4.09 20.78
CA ALA A 151 -3.40 3.04 21.74
C ALA A 151 -1.93 3.11 22.20
N TYR A 152 -1.01 3.39 21.28
CA TYR A 152 0.41 3.56 21.56
C TYR A 152 0.68 4.79 22.46
N ASP A 153 0.08 5.93 22.13
CA ASP A 153 0.20 7.16 22.93
C ASP A 153 -0.42 6.98 24.32
N ASN A 154 -1.56 6.29 24.44
CA ASN A 154 -2.17 5.97 25.74
C ASN A 154 -1.29 5.06 26.60
N ILE A 155 -0.51 4.15 26.01
CA ILE A 155 0.42 3.31 26.79
C ILE A 155 1.55 4.16 27.36
N ASN A 156 2.18 5.01 26.52
CA ASN A 156 3.32 5.85 26.92
C ASN A 156 2.93 6.96 27.92
N THR A 157 1.78 7.63 27.73
CA THR A 157 1.32 8.69 28.64
C THR A 157 0.96 8.16 30.02
N ASN A 158 0.45 6.93 30.12
CA ASN A 158 0.15 6.28 31.40
C ASN A 158 1.41 5.89 32.19
N ASP A 159 2.58 5.81 31.55
CA ASP A 159 3.84 5.48 32.24
C ASP A 159 4.38 6.71 32.99
N GLU A 160 4.16 7.93 32.48
CA GLU A 160 4.62 9.19 33.07
C GLU A 160 3.83 9.59 34.34
N HIS A 161 2.57 9.16 34.47
CA HIS A 161 1.68 9.55 35.58
C HIS A 161 1.73 8.64 36.81
N ILE A 162 2.56 7.59 36.83
CA ILE A 162 2.70 6.66 37.99
C ILE A 162 3.36 7.35 39.22
N ASN A 163 3.79 8.62 39.11
CA ASN A 163 4.70 9.27 40.05
C ASN A 163 4.08 10.26 41.06
N SER A 164 2.87 10.04 41.58
CA SER A 164 2.34 10.96 42.61
C SER A 164 2.94 10.75 44.01
N ASN A 165 3.55 9.58 44.29
CA ASN A 165 4.12 9.22 45.61
C ASN A 165 5.44 8.40 45.56
N ALA A 166 6.06 8.20 44.40
CA ALA A 166 7.21 7.31 44.27
C ALA A 166 8.54 8.01 44.65
N THR A 167 9.46 7.30 45.32
CA THR A 167 10.74 7.87 45.78
C THR A 167 11.79 8.03 44.67
N PHE A 168 11.45 7.62 43.43
CA PHE A 168 12.31 7.67 42.27
C PHE A 168 11.75 8.62 41.20
N ARG A 169 12.64 9.21 40.41
CA ARG A 169 12.25 9.94 39.20
C ARG A 169 12.26 8.99 38.01
N LEU A 170 11.15 8.96 37.29
CA LEU A 170 11.06 8.32 35.99
C LEU A 170 11.60 9.27 34.90
N VAL A 171 12.58 8.81 34.14
CA VAL A 171 13.25 9.53 33.07
C VAL A 171 12.77 8.99 31.73
N THR A 172 12.07 9.85 30.98
CA THR A 172 11.44 9.47 29.72
C THR A 172 12.47 9.24 28.61
N ARG A 173 12.09 8.51 27.57
CA ARG A 173 12.92 8.27 26.38
C ARG A 173 13.47 9.57 25.79
N GLN A 174 12.65 10.61 25.72
CA GLN A 174 13.07 11.93 25.25
C GLN A 174 14.11 12.56 26.19
N GLN A 175 13.91 12.47 27.51
CA GLN A 175 14.79 13.10 28.49
C GLN A 175 16.20 12.50 28.51
N TRP A 176 16.36 11.19 28.32
CA TRP A 176 17.68 10.57 28.22
C TRP A 176 18.24 10.54 26.79
N GLY A 177 17.53 11.10 25.81
CA GLY A 177 18.01 11.23 24.43
C GLY A 177 18.00 9.92 23.65
N ALA A 178 16.93 9.15 23.79
CA ALA A 178 16.72 7.92 23.03
C ALA A 178 16.74 8.16 21.53
N ILE A 179 17.39 7.26 20.80
CA ILE A 179 17.21 7.18 19.35
C ILE A 179 15.99 6.33 19.00
N LYS A 180 15.53 6.46 17.75
CA LYS A 180 14.35 5.75 17.23
C LYS A 180 14.61 4.24 17.21
N ALA A 181 13.62 3.46 17.63
CA ALA A 181 13.63 2.00 17.50
C ALA A 181 13.56 1.57 16.02
N ASN A 182 14.18 0.43 15.72
CA ASN A 182 14.03 -0.29 14.46
C ASN A 182 12.70 -1.07 14.50
N GLY A 183 11.73 -0.63 13.71
CA GLY A 183 10.43 -1.32 13.61
C GLY A 183 9.40 -0.93 14.69
N PRO A 184 8.17 -1.42 14.55
CA PRO A 184 7.09 -1.14 15.49
C PRO A 184 7.29 -1.92 16.81
N PRO A 185 6.93 -1.32 17.96
CA PRO A 185 7.02 -2.00 19.24
C PRO A 185 6.02 -3.16 19.32
N GLN A 186 6.48 -4.28 19.87
CA GLN A 186 5.64 -5.46 20.09
C GLN A 186 5.00 -5.38 21.48
N VAL A 187 3.69 -5.64 21.55
CA VAL A 187 2.96 -5.72 22.82
C VAL A 187 3.18 -7.07 23.48
N LEU A 188 3.16 -7.11 24.82
CA LEU A 188 3.24 -8.36 25.56
C LEU A 188 2.08 -9.29 25.20
N ALA A 189 2.38 -10.57 24.98
CA ALA A 189 1.37 -11.61 24.78
C ALA A 189 0.53 -11.85 26.04
N ILE A 190 1.13 -11.63 27.22
CA ILE A 190 0.44 -11.68 28.52
C ILE A 190 0.60 -10.31 29.20
N ASN A 191 -0.51 -9.56 29.28
CA ASN A 191 -0.55 -8.21 29.84
C ASN A 191 -1.77 -8.05 30.78
N PRO A 192 -1.60 -7.71 32.07
CA PRO A 192 -0.33 -7.43 32.74
C PRO A 192 0.50 -8.70 32.97
N PRO A 193 1.84 -8.63 32.84
CA PRO A 193 2.71 -9.77 33.06
C PRO A 193 2.81 -10.15 34.54
N ALA A 194 2.94 -11.45 34.80
CA ALA A 194 3.12 -12.02 36.14
C ALA A 194 4.60 -12.24 36.51
N MET A 195 5.54 -11.80 35.68
CA MET A 195 6.97 -11.98 35.89
C MET A 195 7.71 -10.65 35.78
N VAL A 196 8.55 -10.37 36.77
CA VAL A 196 9.54 -9.29 36.72
C VAL A 196 10.93 -9.93 36.77
N ILE A 197 11.79 -9.61 35.80
CA ILE A 197 13.12 -10.20 35.68
C ILE A 197 14.17 -9.11 35.89
N ILE A 198 14.97 -9.28 36.94
CA ILE A 198 16.05 -8.38 37.31
C ILE A 198 17.35 -8.83 36.65
N GLY A 199 17.95 -7.92 35.91
CA GLY A 199 19.28 -8.05 35.31
C GLY A 199 20.24 -6.97 35.77
N HIS A 200 21.50 -7.08 35.36
CA HIS A 200 22.44 -5.96 35.36
C HIS A 200 22.93 -5.69 33.94
N THR A 201 23.51 -4.52 33.70
CA THR A 201 24.08 -4.20 32.39
C THR A 201 25.46 -4.80 32.18
N ALA A 202 26.13 -5.21 33.28
CA ALA A 202 27.53 -5.67 33.30
C ALA A 202 28.54 -4.63 32.78
N GLY A 203 28.09 -3.38 32.63
CA GLY A 203 28.89 -2.24 32.17
C GLY A 203 29.39 -1.37 33.31
N ASN A 204 29.76 -0.14 32.97
CA ASN A 204 30.25 0.84 33.93
C ASN A 204 29.10 1.33 34.83
N PRO A 205 29.35 1.58 36.12
CA PRO A 205 28.37 2.26 36.95
C PRO A 205 28.26 3.73 36.54
N CYS A 206 27.11 4.33 36.81
CA CYS A 206 26.85 5.75 36.61
C CYS A 206 26.29 6.35 37.91
N THR A 207 26.54 7.64 38.18
CA THR A 207 26.18 8.25 39.48
C THR A 207 25.44 9.59 39.36
N THR A 208 25.44 10.18 38.18
CA THR A 208 24.73 11.44 37.86
C THR A 208 23.77 11.23 36.71
N PHE A 209 22.73 12.07 36.63
CA PHE A 209 21.75 12.04 35.54
C PHE A 209 22.41 12.05 34.16
N HIS A 210 23.46 12.87 33.97
CA HIS A 210 24.18 12.96 32.70
C HIS A 210 24.88 11.65 32.36
N SER A 211 25.75 11.14 33.26
CA SER A 211 26.47 9.88 33.07
C SER A 211 25.55 8.67 32.89
N CYS A 212 24.42 8.64 33.61
CA CYS A 212 23.46 7.55 33.48
C CYS A 212 22.68 7.64 32.18
N SER A 213 22.33 8.85 31.72
CA SER A 213 21.71 9.02 30.39
C SER A 213 22.68 8.62 29.26
N GLU A 214 23.97 8.91 29.40
CA GLU A 214 25.01 8.45 28.46
C GLU A 214 25.10 6.93 28.42
N GLU A 215 25.14 6.27 29.58
CA GLU A 215 25.21 4.81 29.67
C GLU A 215 23.96 4.17 29.06
N VAL A 216 22.75 4.70 29.31
CA VAL A 216 21.51 4.21 28.70
C VAL A 216 21.55 4.35 27.17
N ARG A 217 22.04 5.47 26.64
CA ARG A 217 22.23 5.64 25.18
C ARG A 217 23.26 4.66 24.63
N SER A 218 24.36 4.41 25.32
CA SER A 218 25.38 3.45 24.92
C SER A 218 24.81 2.02 24.87
N ILE A 219 24.02 1.64 25.87
CA ILE A 219 23.33 0.33 25.91
C ILE A 219 22.29 0.22 24.79
N GLN A 220 21.56 1.29 24.46
CA GLN A 220 20.64 1.29 23.33
C GLN A 220 21.41 1.07 22.01
N ALA A 221 22.51 1.80 21.81
CA ALA A 221 23.34 1.69 20.62
C ALA A 221 23.97 0.29 20.46
N ASP A 222 24.47 -0.31 21.55
CA ASP A 222 24.96 -1.69 21.56
C ASP A 222 23.87 -2.67 21.13
N HIS A 223 22.68 -2.59 21.72
CA HIS A 223 21.58 -3.49 21.37
C HIS A 223 21.14 -3.35 19.91
N LEU A 224 21.04 -2.13 19.39
CA LEU A 224 20.72 -1.89 17.99
C LEU A 224 21.81 -2.46 17.05
N SER A 225 23.08 -2.41 17.45
CA SER A 225 24.19 -3.04 16.69
C SER A 225 24.16 -4.57 16.71
N ARG A 226 23.38 -5.16 17.62
CA ARG A 226 23.18 -6.61 17.78
C ARG A 226 21.83 -7.07 17.22
N ASP A 227 21.27 -6.29 16.28
CA ASP A 227 20.00 -6.54 15.60
C ASP A 227 18.78 -6.58 16.52
N PHE A 228 18.82 -5.88 17.66
CA PHE A 228 17.60 -5.67 18.44
C PHE A 228 16.81 -4.51 17.84
N ASP A 229 15.49 -4.57 17.95
CA ASP A 229 14.61 -3.47 17.53
C ASP A 229 14.83 -2.21 18.37
N ASP A 230 15.25 -2.37 19.63
CA ASP A 230 15.53 -1.28 20.58
C ASP A 230 16.33 -1.83 21.76
N ILE A 231 16.65 -0.96 22.73
CA ILE A 231 17.20 -1.35 24.03
C ILE A 231 16.45 -2.58 24.61
N GLY A 232 17.19 -3.60 25.04
CA GLY A 232 16.59 -4.90 25.37
C GLY A 232 15.73 -4.93 26.63
N TYR A 233 15.87 -3.95 27.53
CA TYR A 233 15.16 -3.91 28.80
C TYR A 233 13.96 -2.96 28.76
N ASN A 234 12.91 -3.27 29.53
CA ASN A 234 11.76 -2.37 29.69
C ASN A 234 12.16 -1.12 30.49
N PHE A 235 12.94 -1.31 31.56
CA PHE A 235 13.44 -0.23 32.40
C PHE A 235 14.91 -0.45 32.77
N LEU A 236 15.62 0.65 33.00
CA LEU A 236 16.98 0.65 33.53
C LEU A 236 17.03 1.51 34.79
N VAL A 237 17.72 1.04 35.83
CA VAL A 237 17.85 1.79 37.09
C VAL A 237 19.28 2.29 37.21
N GLY A 238 19.46 3.61 37.22
CA GLY A 238 20.76 4.26 37.31
C GLY A 238 21.31 4.26 38.73
N GLY A 239 22.64 4.24 38.86
CA GLY A 239 23.29 4.41 40.16
C GLY A 239 23.12 5.83 40.74
N ASP A 240 22.48 6.74 39.99
CA ASP A 240 21.98 8.02 40.46
C ASP A 240 20.66 7.91 41.25
N GLY A 241 19.95 6.79 41.16
CA GLY A 241 18.65 6.54 41.80
C GLY A 241 17.44 6.84 40.91
N ASN A 242 17.66 7.19 39.63
CA ASN A 242 16.59 7.40 38.66
C ASN A 242 16.25 6.10 37.93
N VAL A 243 15.02 6.02 37.41
CA VAL A 243 14.58 4.95 36.53
C VAL A 243 14.45 5.50 35.12
N TYR A 244 15.11 4.87 34.16
CA TYR A 244 15.11 5.23 32.75
C TYR A 244 14.14 4.31 32.00
N ILE A 245 13.18 4.90 31.29
CA ILE A 245 12.26 4.15 30.44
C ILE A 245 13.04 3.60 29.25
N GLY A 246 13.22 2.29 29.20
CA GLY A 246 13.67 1.58 28.00
C GLY A 246 12.46 1.35 27.10
N ARG A 247 12.03 0.09 26.95
CA ARG A 247 10.79 -0.21 26.22
C ARG A 247 9.50 0.16 26.97
N GLY A 248 9.54 0.38 28.28
CA GLY A 248 8.36 0.78 29.06
C GLY A 248 7.40 -0.36 29.41
N TRP A 249 6.22 -0.01 29.95
CA TRP A 249 5.23 -0.99 30.38
C TRP A 249 4.43 -1.56 29.20
N GLY A 250 3.95 -2.80 29.31
CA GLY A 250 3.07 -3.41 28.31
C GLY A 250 3.74 -3.84 26.99
N LEU A 251 5.02 -3.53 26.80
CA LEU A 251 5.80 -3.85 25.60
C LEU A 251 6.78 -5.01 25.84
N GLU A 252 6.96 -5.84 24.82
CA GLU A 252 7.87 -6.98 24.85
C GLU A 252 9.34 -6.53 24.83
N GLY A 253 10.13 -7.10 25.74
CA GLY A 253 11.58 -6.91 25.85
C GLY A 253 12.42 -7.74 24.88
N ALA A 254 13.73 -7.64 25.01
CA ALA A 254 14.71 -8.57 24.44
C ALA A 254 15.77 -8.99 25.49
N HIS A 255 15.41 -8.93 26.78
CA HIS A 255 16.32 -9.12 27.90
C HIS A 255 16.48 -10.58 28.33
N THR A 256 15.45 -11.43 28.17
CA THR A 256 15.47 -12.81 28.65
C THR A 256 14.71 -13.72 27.68
N ARG A 257 15.48 -14.46 26.88
CA ARG A 257 14.97 -15.39 25.87
C ARG A 257 13.93 -16.33 26.48
N PHE A 258 12.81 -16.53 25.78
CA PHE A 258 11.63 -17.32 26.18
C PHE A 258 10.74 -16.71 27.28
N TYR A 259 11.09 -15.53 27.79
CA TYR A 259 10.29 -14.83 28.81
C TYR A 259 9.90 -13.41 28.40
N ASN A 260 10.57 -12.83 27.39
CA ASN A 260 10.32 -11.47 26.88
C ASN A 260 8.84 -11.13 26.68
N ASN A 261 8.06 -12.02 26.05
CA ASN A 261 6.65 -11.79 25.73
C ASN A 261 5.67 -11.85 26.92
N ARG A 262 6.16 -12.17 28.12
CA ARG A 262 5.35 -12.37 29.34
C ARG A 262 6.00 -11.84 30.61
N SER A 263 6.98 -10.94 30.48
CA SER A 263 7.71 -10.39 31.63
C SER A 263 8.12 -8.94 31.41
N ILE A 264 8.40 -8.24 32.51
CA ILE A 264 9.07 -6.93 32.49
C ILE A 264 10.51 -7.12 32.90
N GLY A 265 11.44 -6.71 32.03
CA GLY A 265 12.86 -6.71 32.30
C GLY A 265 13.34 -5.39 32.89
N ILE A 266 13.96 -5.44 34.07
CA ILE A 266 14.55 -4.29 34.74
C ILE A 266 16.05 -4.52 34.89
N ALA A 267 16.87 -3.70 34.22
CA ALA A 267 18.32 -3.77 34.34
C ALA A 267 18.86 -2.73 35.33
N PHE A 268 19.73 -3.17 36.23
CA PHE A 268 20.52 -2.26 37.06
C PHE A 268 21.80 -1.88 36.30
N ILE A 269 22.02 -0.58 36.10
CA ILE A 269 23.20 -0.08 35.41
C ILE A 269 24.44 -0.29 36.29
N GLY A 270 25.38 -1.10 35.79
CA GLY A 270 26.63 -1.46 36.46
C GLY A 270 26.91 -2.97 36.45
N ASN A 271 28.00 -3.35 37.12
CA ASN A 271 28.41 -4.74 37.32
C ASN A 271 28.39 -5.11 38.80
N PHE A 272 27.46 -6.00 39.18
CA PHE A 272 27.20 -6.38 40.56
C PHE A 272 27.61 -7.83 40.89
N VAL A 273 28.57 -8.39 40.15
CA VAL A 273 29.10 -9.73 40.49
C VAL A 273 29.75 -9.69 41.87
N ASN A 274 30.61 -8.70 42.13
CA ASN A 274 31.38 -8.56 43.38
C ASN A 274 31.18 -7.21 44.08
N ILE A 275 30.40 -6.30 43.50
CA ILE A 275 30.18 -4.95 44.02
C ILE A 275 28.70 -4.78 44.38
N LYS A 276 28.41 -4.24 45.56
CA LYS A 276 27.02 -3.97 45.96
C LYS A 276 26.45 -2.77 45.18
N PRO A 277 25.20 -2.85 44.70
CA PRO A 277 24.50 -1.70 44.17
C PRO A 277 24.29 -0.63 45.26
N PRO A 278 24.37 0.67 44.92
CA PRO A 278 23.96 1.74 45.82
C PRO A 278 22.54 1.54 46.33
N LYS A 279 22.30 1.79 47.63
CA LYS A 279 20.98 1.60 48.27
C LYS A 279 19.85 2.36 47.55
N LYS A 280 20.13 3.57 47.05
CA LYS A 280 19.16 4.36 46.28
C LYS A 280 18.76 3.70 44.95
N GLN A 281 19.69 3.00 44.29
CA GLN A 281 19.42 2.23 43.08
C GLN A 281 18.53 1.02 43.39
N VAL A 282 18.84 0.28 44.48
CA VAL A 282 18.01 -0.85 44.95
C VAL A 282 16.59 -0.40 45.30
N ASN A 283 16.47 0.70 46.05
CA ASN A 283 15.16 1.26 46.41
C ASN A 283 14.39 1.69 45.17
N ALA A 284 15.00 2.41 44.23
CA ALA A 284 14.33 2.84 43.01
C ALA A 284 13.79 1.66 42.17
N GLY A 285 14.56 0.58 42.06
CA GLY A 285 14.10 -0.64 41.37
C GLY A 285 12.94 -1.33 42.08
N ARG A 286 12.96 -1.42 43.41
CA ARG A 286 11.84 -2.00 44.19
C ARG A 286 10.59 -1.13 44.07
N ASP A 287 10.74 0.18 44.28
CA ASP A 287 9.64 1.13 44.28
C ASP A 287 8.99 1.21 42.88
N LEU A 288 9.77 1.04 41.79
CA LEU A 288 9.24 0.92 40.43
C LEU A 288 8.28 -0.27 40.28
N ILE A 289 8.65 -1.42 40.84
CA ILE A 289 7.83 -2.64 40.80
C ILE A 289 6.55 -2.43 41.60
N GLU A 290 6.66 -1.87 42.80
CA GLU A 290 5.50 -1.57 43.65
C GLU A 290 4.54 -0.58 42.96
N ALA A 291 5.08 0.47 42.34
CA ALA A 291 4.28 1.45 41.62
C ALA A 291 3.62 0.84 40.36
N GLY A 292 4.35 0.00 39.61
CA GLY A 292 3.80 -0.73 38.46
C GLY A 292 2.68 -1.71 38.86
N HIS A 293 2.84 -2.40 40.00
CA HIS A 293 1.80 -3.27 40.55
C HIS A 293 0.56 -2.48 41.00
N ALA A 294 0.74 -1.39 41.74
CA ALA A 294 -0.35 -0.52 42.18
C ALA A 294 -1.12 0.11 41.00
N ALA A 295 -0.42 0.40 39.90
CA ALA A 295 -1.00 0.92 38.67
C ALA A 295 -1.61 -0.15 37.75
N GLY A 296 -1.60 -1.44 38.14
CA GLY A 296 -2.11 -2.55 37.33
C GLY A 296 -1.28 -2.87 36.09
N LYS A 297 -0.04 -2.35 35.99
CA LYS A 297 0.93 -2.65 34.92
C LYS A 297 1.65 -3.98 35.14
N ILE A 298 1.59 -4.52 36.36
CA ILE A 298 2.09 -5.83 36.76
C ILE A 298 0.93 -6.61 37.38
N ALA A 299 0.83 -7.92 37.10
CA ALA A 299 -0.29 -8.74 37.56
C ALA A 299 -0.39 -8.80 39.09
N GLN A 300 -1.59 -9.14 39.59
CA GLN A 300 -1.84 -9.20 41.03
C GLN A 300 -0.92 -10.19 41.77
N PHE A 301 -0.68 -11.36 41.18
CA PHE A 301 0.15 -12.42 41.76
C PHE A 301 1.44 -12.58 40.95
N TYR A 302 2.24 -11.51 40.89
CA TYR A 302 3.51 -11.52 40.16
C TYR A 302 4.64 -12.15 40.98
N LYS A 303 5.71 -12.55 40.29
CA LYS A 303 6.95 -13.07 40.88
C LYS A 303 8.16 -12.32 40.36
N VAL A 304 9.14 -12.12 41.22
CA VAL A 304 10.43 -11.50 40.90
C VAL A 304 11.49 -12.59 40.76
N TYR A 305 12.24 -12.51 39.66
CA TYR A 305 13.33 -13.43 39.34
C TYR A 305 14.62 -12.65 39.05
N GLY A 306 15.76 -13.24 39.36
CA GLY A 306 17.05 -12.83 38.81
C GLY A 306 17.31 -13.53 37.48
N GLN A 307 17.87 -12.83 36.50
CA GLN A 307 18.11 -13.36 35.15
C GLN A 307 18.85 -14.72 35.13
N LYS A 308 19.82 -14.94 36.02
CA LYS A 308 20.56 -16.21 36.20
C LYS A 308 19.70 -17.42 36.57
N GLN A 309 18.49 -17.20 37.09
CA GLN A 309 17.55 -18.30 37.38
C GLN A 309 16.94 -18.86 36.09
N LEU A 310 16.86 -18.03 35.04
CA LEU A 310 16.11 -18.32 33.81
C LEU A 310 17.04 -18.53 32.60
N GLN A 311 18.28 -18.07 32.68
CA GLN A 311 19.28 -18.17 31.62
C GLN A 311 20.67 -18.52 32.18
N HIS A 312 21.52 -19.08 31.32
CA HIS A 312 22.94 -19.29 31.62
C HIS A 312 23.70 -17.95 31.53
N THR A 313 23.66 -17.19 32.61
CA THR A 313 24.32 -15.88 32.73
C THR A 313 24.73 -15.61 34.19
N LEU A 314 25.68 -14.69 34.39
CA LEU A 314 26.01 -14.17 35.72
C LEU A 314 25.05 -13.07 36.18
N SER A 315 24.31 -12.44 35.26
CA SER A 315 23.34 -11.39 35.56
C SER A 315 22.24 -11.90 36.51
N PRO A 316 21.80 -11.13 37.52
CA PRO A 316 22.12 -9.74 37.81
C PRO A 316 23.41 -9.52 38.64
N GLY A 317 24.24 -10.55 38.81
CA GLY A 317 25.43 -10.53 39.68
C GLY A 317 25.08 -10.92 41.12
N GLU A 318 26.03 -11.54 41.84
CA GLU A 318 25.72 -12.13 43.15
C GLU A 318 25.36 -11.07 44.20
N MET A 319 26.00 -9.90 44.17
CA MET A 319 25.72 -8.85 45.15
C MET A 319 24.33 -8.22 44.98
N LEU A 320 23.84 -8.11 43.74
CA LEU A 320 22.46 -7.66 43.49
C LEU A 320 21.45 -8.79 43.77
N MET A 321 21.82 -10.06 43.50
CA MET A 321 21.02 -11.22 43.88
C MET A 321 20.74 -11.28 45.38
N GLU A 322 21.73 -11.00 46.22
CA GLU A 322 21.55 -10.91 47.68
C GLU A 322 20.49 -9.89 48.09
N GLU A 323 20.40 -8.76 47.39
CA GLU A 323 19.41 -7.74 47.69
C GLU A 323 18.00 -8.13 47.23
N ILE A 324 17.86 -8.64 46.00
CA ILE A 324 16.53 -8.98 45.45
C ILE A 324 15.90 -10.21 46.11
N ARG A 325 16.68 -11.14 46.67
CA ARG A 325 16.17 -12.27 47.48
C ARG A 325 15.38 -11.81 48.70
N LYS A 326 15.61 -10.58 49.16
CA LYS A 326 14.91 -9.98 50.32
C LYS A 326 13.60 -9.30 49.93
N TRP A 327 13.33 -9.14 48.63
CA TRP A 327 12.16 -8.41 48.15
C TRP A 327 10.88 -9.23 48.31
N PRO A 328 9.72 -8.58 48.49
CA PRO A 328 8.44 -9.25 48.40
C PRO A 328 8.28 -9.88 47.02
N ASN A 329 7.55 -11.00 46.95
CA ASN A 329 7.30 -11.75 45.71
C ASN A 329 8.54 -12.35 45.02
N TRP A 330 9.71 -12.37 45.68
CA TRP A 330 10.84 -13.18 45.22
C TRP A 330 10.45 -14.65 45.11
N GLU A 331 10.83 -15.27 43.98
CA GLU A 331 10.61 -16.70 43.75
C GLU A 331 11.94 -17.46 43.76
N SER A 332 12.06 -18.45 44.65
CA SER A 332 13.16 -19.40 44.60
C SER A 332 12.96 -20.37 43.45
N PHE A 333 13.76 -20.25 42.40
CA PHE A 333 13.80 -21.25 41.35
C PHE A 333 14.49 -22.53 41.86
N GLU A 334 13.72 -23.46 42.42
CA GLU A 334 14.18 -24.84 42.59
C GLU A 334 14.09 -25.53 41.24
N ARG A 335 15.23 -25.64 40.55
CA ARG A 335 15.32 -26.53 39.40
C ARG A 335 15.08 -27.94 39.93
N ASN A 336 13.90 -28.51 39.70
CA ASN A 336 13.65 -29.93 39.96
C ASN A 336 14.84 -30.71 39.41
N LYS A 337 15.61 -31.37 40.28
CA LYS A 337 16.83 -32.10 39.91
C LYS A 337 16.57 -33.34 39.04
N ASN A 338 15.37 -33.49 38.46
CA ASN A 338 14.87 -34.71 37.85
C ASN A 338 14.27 -34.52 36.44
N SER A 339 14.66 -33.49 35.67
CA SER A 339 14.24 -33.36 34.26
C SER A 339 15.41 -33.31 33.31
#